data_AF-A0A956VJL1-F1
#
_entry.id   AF-A0A956VJL1-F1
#
_cell.length_a   1.000
_cell.length_b   1.000
_cell.length_c   1.000
_cell.angle_alpha   90.00
_cell.angle_beta   90.00
_cell.angle_gamma   90.00
#
_symmetry.space_group_name_H-M   'P 1'
#
loop_
_entity.id
_entity.type
_entity.pdbx_description
1 polymer ?
#
loop_
_entity_poly.entity_id
_entity_poly.type
_entity_poly.pdbx_seq_one_letter_code
_entity_poly.pdbx_strand_id
1 'polypeptide(L)'
;MSPPIETRHTVLIGGKEFFDVPTHPSRVAWYDQFGTLGRQGSTTLMAAHINYLGYGAGPFAKLTSAVVGDTLTVTDTQGRTLMYSVQGVQVIKLSALDMNSVVYPALGAGKERLTLISCGGTFVPNRSGPGGQYESRVILVAERYVE
;
A
#
# COMPACT_ATOMS: atom_id res chain seq x y z
N MET A 1 9.26 15.91 5.87
CA MET A 1 7.87 15.88 6.38
C MET A 1 7.20 14.64 5.84
N SER A 2 6.43 13.93 6.66
CA SER A 2 5.64 12.77 6.22
C SER A 2 4.52 13.22 5.27
N PRO A 3 4.15 12.42 4.26
CA PRO A 3 3.07 12.75 3.36
C PRO A 3 1.73 12.82 4.11
N PRO A 4 0.79 13.69 3.69
CA PRO A 4 -0.55 13.72 4.26
C PRO A 4 -1.29 12.41 3.99
N ILE A 5 -1.98 11.91 5.01
CA ILE A 5 -2.86 10.73 4.92
C ILE A 5 -4.28 11.18 4.56
N GLU A 6 -4.96 10.41 3.72
CA GLU A 6 -6.39 10.54 3.44
C GLU A 6 -7.09 9.20 3.57
N THR A 7 -8.37 9.18 3.92
CA THR A 7 -9.17 7.95 3.88
C THR A 7 -9.71 7.72 2.48
N ARG A 8 -9.60 6.48 1.99
CA ARG A 8 -10.18 6.02 0.72
C ARG A 8 -10.86 4.68 0.93
N HIS A 9 -11.71 4.26 0.00
CA HIS A 9 -12.46 3.02 0.11
C HIS A 9 -12.08 2.04 -1.00
N THR A 10 -12.58 0.81 -0.87
CA THR A 10 -12.55 -0.16 -1.96
C THR A 10 -13.95 -0.37 -2.51
N VAL A 11 -14.01 -0.79 -3.76
CA VAL A 11 -15.24 -1.20 -4.43
C VAL A 11 -15.13 -2.65 -4.85
N LEU A 12 -16.17 -3.42 -4.57
CA LEU A 12 -16.30 -4.79 -5.05
C LEU A 12 -17.01 -4.79 -6.41
N ILE A 13 -16.30 -5.23 -7.46
CA ILE A 13 -16.85 -5.36 -8.82
C ILE A 13 -16.65 -6.81 -9.27
N GLY A 14 -17.75 -7.54 -9.47
CA GLY A 14 -17.70 -8.95 -9.90
C GLY A 14 -16.97 -9.86 -8.91
N GLY A 15 -17.08 -9.59 -7.61
CA GLY A 15 -16.41 -10.36 -6.54
C GLY A 15 -14.91 -10.06 -6.38
N LYS A 16 -14.39 -9.05 -7.08
CA LYS A 16 -13.01 -8.57 -6.95
C LYS A 16 -12.98 -7.19 -6.30
N GLU A 17 -12.04 -6.99 -5.39
CA GLU A 17 -11.85 -5.73 -4.70
C GLU A 17 -10.96 -4.78 -5.50
N PHE A 18 -11.35 -3.51 -5.60
CA PHE A 18 -10.61 -2.47 -6.31
C PHE A 18 -10.43 -1.27 -5.39
N PHE A 19 -9.27 -0.62 -5.44
CA PHE A 19 -8.98 0.55 -4.64
C PHE A 19 -9.36 1.84 -5.32
N ASP A 20 -9.95 2.75 -4.55
CA ASP A 20 -9.89 4.17 -4.87
C ASP A 20 -8.43 4.62 -4.83
N VAL A 21 -8.00 5.26 -5.92
CA VAL A 21 -6.66 5.84 -6.05
C VAL A 21 -6.55 7.08 -5.15
N PRO A 22 -5.39 7.41 -4.57
CA PRO A 22 -5.20 8.68 -3.88
C PRO A 22 -5.68 9.89 -4.71
N THR A 23 -6.32 10.88 -4.07
CA THR A 23 -6.85 12.08 -4.75
C THR A 23 -5.75 12.98 -5.32
N HIS A 24 -4.55 12.89 -4.75
CA HIS A 24 -3.44 13.76 -5.09
C HIS A 24 -2.11 12.98 -5.06
N PRO A 25 -1.17 13.25 -5.97
CA PRO A 25 0.09 12.50 -6.08
C PRO A 25 0.98 12.53 -4.83
N SER A 26 0.78 13.50 -3.94
CA SER A 26 1.51 13.64 -2.67
C SER A 26 0.88 12.90 -1.48
N ARG A 27 -0.34 12.35 -1.64
CA ARG A 27 -1.10 11.75 -0.55
C ARG A 27 -0.86 10.25 -0.44
N VAL A 28 -1.03 9.74 0.77
CA VAL A 28 -1.13 8.31 1.04
C VAL A 28 -2.57 8.03 1.46
N ALA A 29 -3.23 7.13 0.74
CA ALA A 29 -4.55 6.62 1.06
C ALA A 29 -4.45 5.56 2.15
N TRP A 30 -5.31 5.64 3.16
CA TRP A 30 -5.58 4.58 4.14
C TRP A 30 -7.00 4.05 3.91
N TYR A 31 -7.15 2.73 3.94
CA TYR A 31 -8.44 2.05 3.79
C TYR A 31 -8.89 1.53 5.16
N ASP A 32 -9.70 2.34 5.83
CA ASP A 32 -10.10 2.18 7.23
C ASP A 32 -10.97 0.95 7.51
N GLN A 33 -11.73 0.49 6.51
CA GLN A 33 -12.55 -0.71 6.56
C GLN A 33 -11.78 -2.02 6.82
N PHE A 34 -10.46 -2.04 6.66
CA PHE A 34 -9.65 -3.24 6.91
C PHE A 34 -9.09 -3.26 8.34
N GLY A 35 -8.22 -2.31 8.65
CA GLY A 35 -7.52 -2.31 9.91
C GLY A 35 -6.90 -0.96 10.23
N THR A 36 -6.69 -0.78 11.52
CA THR A 36 -5.98 0.35 12.11
C THR A 36 -4.76 -0.15 12.87
N LEU A 37 -3.80 0.74 13.09
CA LEU A 37 -2.55 0.45 13.79
C LEU A 37 -2.81 0.26 15.29
N GLY A 38 -1.93 -0.49 15.95
CA GLY A 38 -1.95 -0.77 17.38
C GLY A 38 -2.86 -1.92 17.81
N ARG A 39 -3.32 -2.80 16.90
CA ARG A 39 -4.25 -3.89 17.25
C ARG A 39 -3.75 -5.25 16.75
N GLN A 40 -3.63 -6.21 17.67
CA GLN A 40 -3.32 -7.60 17.32
C GLN A 40 -4.33 -8.17 16.31
N GLY A 41 -3.84 -8.90 15.31
CA GLY A 41 -4.66 -9.46 14.24
C GLY A 41 -5.10 -8.45 13.18
N SER A 42 -4.72 -7.18 13.32
CA SER A 42 -5.07 -6.11 12.36
C SER A 42 -4.13 -6.09 11.17
N THR A 43 -4.68 -5.86 9.97
CA THR A 43 -3.91 -5.48 8.78
C THR A 43 -4.32 -4.08 8.36
N THR A 44 -3.42 -3.12 8.54
CA THR A 44 -3.58 -1.77 8.00
C THR A 44 -3.11 -1.75 6.55
N LEU A 45 -3.94 -1.22 5.65
CA LEU A 45 -3.62 -1.15 4.23
C LEU A 45 -3.53 0.30 3.78
N MET A 46 -2.44 0.62 3.07
CA MET A 46 -2.17 1.96 2.56
C MET A 46 -1.73 1.94 1.10
N ALA A 47 -2.18 2.92 0.31
CA ALA A 47 -1.77 3.11 -1.07
C ALA A 47 -1.17 4.48 -1.32
N ALA A 48 -0.16 4.56 -2.18
CA ALA A 48 0.34 5.84 -2.68
C ALA A 48 0.92 5.68 -4.08
N HIS A 49 1.14 6.79 -4.79
CA HIS A 49 1.76 6.77 -6.10
C HIS A 49 3.28 6.50 -6.01
N ILE A 50 3.83 5.74 -6.97
CA ILE A 50 5.28 5.72 -7.23
C ILE A 50 5.76 6.98 -7.93
N ASN A 51 4.95 7.51 -8.85
CA ASN A 51 5.19 8.74 -9.59
C ASN A 51 3.87 9.26 -10.18
N TYR A 52 3.92 10.48 -10.70
CA TYR A 52 2.80 11.09 -11.39
C TYR A 52 3.29 12.13 -12.41
N LEU A 53 2.63 12.22 -13.57
CA LEU A 53 3.00 13.14 -14.64
C LEU A 53 2.90 14.60 -14.15
N GLY A 54 3.95 15.39 -14.33
CA GLY A 54 4.02 16.78 -13.86
C GLY A 54 4.31 16.95 -12.37
N TYR A 55 4.33 15.86 -11.59
CA TYR A 55 4.70 15.87 -10.16
C TYR A 55 6.07 15.24 -9.92
N GLY A 56 6.42 14.20 -10.68
CA GLY A 56 7.63 13.41 -10.45
C GLY A 56 7.38 12.25 -9.50
N ALA A 57 8.35 11.96 -8.62
CA ALA A 57 8.29 10.83 -7.69
C ALA A 57 7.20 11.02 -6.61
N GLY A 58 6.38 10.00 -6.40
CA GLY A 58 5.36 9.98 -5.35
C GLY A 58 5.87 9.38 -4.03
N PRO A 59 5.02 9.33 -2.99
CA PRO A 59 5.42 8.87 -1.66
C PRO A 59 6.01 7.45 -1.63
N PHE A 60 5.58 6.56 -2.53
CA PHE A 60 6.03 5.17 -2.59
C PHE A 60 7.05 4.91 -3.70
N ALA A 61 7.71 5.94 -4.22
CA ALA A 61 8.67 5.81 -5.33
C ALA A 61 9.80 4.78 -5.11
N LYS A 62 10.15 4.49 -3.84
CA LYS A 62 11.25 3.59 -3.46
C LYS A 62 10.80 2.25 -2.88
N LEU A 63 9.52 1.91 -3.00
CA LEU A 63 8.94 0.73 -2.34
C LEU A 63 9.60 -0.58 -2.81
N THR A 64 10.02 -0.65 -4.08
CA THR A 64 10.75 -1.78 -4.66
C THR A 64 12.20 -1.90 -4.23
N SER A 65 12.76 -0.87 -3.58
CA SER A 65 14.13 -0.88 -3.07
C SER A 65 14.23 -1.49 -1.67
N ALA A 66 13.10 -1.68 -0.98
CA ALA A 66 13.07 -2.30 0.33
C ALA A 66 13.35 -3.81 0.23
N VAL A 67 14.02 -4.34 1.25
CA VAL A 67 14.34 -5.77 1.37
C VAL A 67 13.84 -6.33 2.70
N VAL A 68 13.75 -7.66 2.79
CA VAL A 68 13.35 -8.33 4.03
C VAL A 68 14.31 -7.95 5.16
N GLY A 69 13.75 -7.61 6.32
CA GLY A 69 14.51 -7.14 7.49
C GLY A 69 14.64 -5.61 7.59
N ASP A 70 14.35 -4.87 6.52
CA ASP A 70 14.33 -3.40 6.59
C ASP A 70 13.31 -2.91 7.63
N THR A 71 13.63 -1.77 8.25
CA THR A 71 12.73 -1.10 9.18
C THR A 71 11.81 -0.13 8.43
N LEU A 72 10.50 -0.34 8.55
CA LEU A 72 9.48 0.64 8.17
C LEU A 72 8.98 1.37 9.42
N THR A 73 9.17 2.67 9.45
CA THR A 73 8.76 3.53 10.57
C THR A 73 7.46 4.26 10.23
N VAL A 74 6.48 4.18 11.14
CA VAL A 74 5.18 4.83 11.00
C VAL A 74 4.92 5.68 12.23
N THR A 75 4.51 6.94 12.01
CA THR A 75 4.03 7.80 13.09
C THR A 75 2.51 7.75 13.11
N ASP A 76 1.93 7.30 14.23
CA ASP A 76 0.48 7.26 14.39
C ASP A 76 -0.11 8.65 14.72
N THR A 77 -1.44 8.73 14.82
CA THR A 77 -2.15 9.98 15.11
C THR A 77 -1.88 10.53 16.51
N GLN A 78 -1.30 9.73 17.41
CA GLN A 78 -0.89 10.13 18.76
C GLN A 78 0.59 10.57 18.80
N GLY A 79 1.28 10.59 17.65
CA GLY A 79 2.70 10.92 17.55
C GLY A 79 3.63 9.78 17.95
N ARG A 80 3.11 8.58 18.21
CA ARG A 80 3.93 7.41 18.56
C ARG A 80 4.59 6.88 17.31
N THR A 81 5.86 6.51 17.45
CA THR A 81 6.63 5.90 16.37
C THR A 81 6.55 4.37 16.50
N LEU A 82 5.92 3.73 15.52
CA LEU A 82 5.82 2.29 15.40
C LEU A 82 6.84 1.79 14.38
N MET A 83 7.58 0.76 14.73
CA MET A 83 8.58 0.13 13.85
C MET A 83 8.05 -1.22 13.40
N TYR A 84 8.03 -1.42 12.08
CA TYR A 84 7.68 -2.66 11.43
C TYR A 84 8.93 -3.23 10.75
N SER A 85 9.05 -4.56 10.74
CA SER A 85 10.06 -5.24 9.96
C SER A 85 9.45 -5.70 8.64
N VAL A 86 10.06 -5.29 7.51
CA VAL A 86 9.65 -5.72 6.17
C VAL A 86 9.80 -7.24 6.07
N GLN A 87 8.70 -7.90 5.72
CA GLN A 87 8.64 -9.35 5.52
C GLN A 87 8.75 -9.74 4.04
N GLY A 88 8.48 -8.79 3.13
CA GLY A 88 8.65 -9.02 1.71
C GLY A 88 8.16 -7.87 0.85
N VAL A 89 8.66 -7.84 -0.38
CA VAL A 89 8.20 -6.96 -1.46
C VAL A 89 7.94 -7.81 -2.69
N GLN A 90 6.76 -7.68 -3.27
CA GLN A 90 6.35 -8.41 -4.46
C GLN A 90 5.89 -7.45 -5.55
N VAL A 91 6.23 -7.76 -6.81
CA VAL A 91 5.67 -7.09 -7.99
C VAL A 91 4.76 -8.07 -8.71
N ILE A 92 3.46 -7.80 -8.69
CA ILE A 92 2.43 -8.72 -9.17
C ILE A 92 1.71 -8.08 -10.36
N LYS A 93 1.66 -8.79 -11.49
CA LYS A 93 0.88 -8.35 -12.66
C LYS A 93 -0.59 -8.23 -12.30
N LEU A 94 -1.28 -7.23 -12.83
CA LEU A 94 -2.72 -7.03 -12.60
C LEU A 94 -3.56 -8.28 -12.97
N SER A 95 -3.14 -9.04 -13.98
CA SER A 95 -3.80 -10.28 -14.38
C SER A 95 -3.70 -11.42 -13.36
N ALA A 96 -2.69 -11.37 -12.48
CA ALA A 96 -2.41 -12.37 -11.46
C ALA A 96 -2.61 -11.83 -10.03
N LEU A 97 -3.04 -10.58 -9.90
CA LEU A 97 -3.25 -9.93 -8.61
C LEU A 97 -4.50 -10.53 -7.95
N ASP A 98 -4.27 -11.30 -6.88
CA ASP A 98 -5.33 -11.71 -5.97
C ASP A 98 -5.43 -10.70 -4.83
N MET A 99 -6.51 -9.93 -4.87
CA MET A 99 -6.76 -8.87 -3.91
C MET A 99 -7.10 -9.38 -2.51
N ASN A 100 -7.75 -10.53 -2.40
CA ASN A 100 -8.06 -11.12 -1.10
C ASN A 100 -6.77 -11.45 -0.33
N SER A 101 -5.74 -11.94 -1.03
CA SER A 101 -4.44 -12.22 -0.43
C SER A 101 -3.69 -10.96 0.04
N VAL A 102 -3.93 -9.80 -0.59
CA VAL A 102 -3.32 -8.51 -0.19
C VAL A 102 -4.00 -7.93 1.06
N VAL A 103 -5.32 -8.08 1.14
CA VAL A 103 -6.19 -7.45 2.13
C VAL A 103 -6.37 -8.32 3.38
N TYR A 104 -6.47 -9.64 3.20
CA TYR A 104 -6.71 -10.62 4.26
C TYR A 104 -5.58 -11.64 4.38
N PRO A 105 -4.31 -11.21 4.48
CA PRO A 105 -3.24 -12.18 4.60
C PRO A 105 -3.28 -12.87 5.96
N ALA A 106 -2.80 -14.12 6.01
CA ALA A 106 -2.56 -14.82 7.27
C ALA A 106 -1.53 -14.06 8.13
N LEU A 107 -1.84 -13.94 9.42
CA LEU A 107 -1.03 -13.21 10.39
C LEU A 107 -0.79 -14.07 11.64
N GLY A 108 0.45 -14.08 12.11
CA GLY A 108 0.83 -14.80 13.33
C GLY A 108 0.22 -14.19 14.59
N ALA A 109 0.04 -15.01 15.63
CA ALA A 109 -0.48 -14.56 16.92
C ALA A 109 0.38 -13.41 17.50
N GLY A 110 -0.27 -12.44 18.13
CA GLY A 110 0.38 -11.28 18.74
C GLY A 110 0.95 -10.26 17.77
N LYS A 111 0.75 -10.40 16.46
CA LYS A 111 1.24 -9.46 15.45
C LYS A 111 0.16 -8.54 14.92
N GLU A 112 0.59 -7.40 14.41
CA GLU A 112 -0.15 -6.60 13.44
C GLU A 112 0.66 -6.45 12.15
N ARG A 113 -0.03 -6.15 11.05
CA ARG A 113 0.56 -6.01 9.73
C ARG A 113 0.26 -4.65 9.12
N LEU A 114 1.23 -4.13 8.40
CA LEU A 114 1.07 -3.01 7.48
C LEU A 114 1.36 -3.50 6.05
N THR A 115 0.36 -3.39 5.20
CA THR A 115 0.48 -3.65 3.76
C THR A 115 0.51 -2.32 3.02
N LEU A 116 1.56 -2.10 2.24
CA LEU A 116 1.68 -0.94 1.36
C LEU A 116 1.53 -1.38 -0.10
N ILE A 117 0.63 -0.73 -0.84
CA ILE A 117 0.39 -0.99 -2.25
C ILE A 117 0.72 0.23 -3.12
N SER A 118 1.36 0.00 -4.25
CA SER A 118 1.58 1.04 -5.26
C SER A 118 1.50 0.49 -6.69
N CYS A 119 1.54 1.39 -7.66
CA CYS A 119 1.72 1.05 -9.07
C CYS A 119 3.11 0.44 -9.30
N GLY A 120 3.25 -0.49 -10.25
CA GLY A 120 4.54 -1.08 -10.60
C GLY A 120 4.58 -1.69 -11.99
N GLY A 121 5.74 -2.20 -12.39
CA GLY A 121 5.96 -2.72 -13.74
C GLY A 121 5.96 -1.63 -14.80
N THR A 122 5.62 -1.98 -16.04
CA THR A 122 5.61 -1.06 -17.17
C THR A 122 4.38 -0.18 -17.16
N PHE A 123 4.56 1.12 -17.42
CA PHE A 123 3.46 2.03 -17.70
C PHE A 123 2.96 1.83 -19.13
N VAL A 124 1.66 1.59 -19.26
CA VAL A 124 0.95 1.47 -20.54
C VAL A 124 0.12 2.73 -20.74
N PRO A 125 0.49 3.62 -21.68
CA PRO A 125 -0.26 4.85 -21.94
C PRO A 125 -1.64 4.55 -22.51
N ASN A 126 -2.62 5.38 -22.14
CA ASN A 126 -3.93 5.38 -22.78
C ASN A 126 -3.77 5.91 -24.21
N ARG A 127 -4.21 5.14 -25.21
CA ARG A 127 -4.09 5.56 -26.62
C ARG A 127 -5.14 6.58 -27.03
N SER A 128 -6.24 6.69 -26.30
CA SER A 128 -7.39 7.54 -26.66
C SER A 128 -7.44 8.85 -25.89
N GLY A 129 -6.43 9.15 -25.07
CA GLY A 129 -6.42 10.37 -24.25
C GLY A 129 -5.24 10.42 -23.29
N PRO A 130 -5.18 11.42 -22.40
CA PRO A 130 -4.10 11.54 -21.44
C PRO A 130 -4.11 10.38 -20.43
N GLY A 131 -2.93 10.10 -19.87
CA GLY A 131 -2.75 9.11 -18.81
C GLY A 131 -2.44 7.70 -19.32
N GLY A 132 -2.77 6.70 -18.51
CA GLY A 132 -2.43 5.30 -18.73
C GLY A 132 -2.49 4.51 -17.43
N GLN A 133 -2.05 3.25 -17.47
CA GLN A 133 -2.04 2.37 -16.31
C GLN A 133 -0.73 1.60 -16.20
N TYR A 134 -0.33 1.31 -14.97
CA TYR A 134 0.73 0.37 -14.70
C TYR A 134 0.21 -1.06 -14.76
N GLU A 135 0.95 -1.95 -15.43
CA GLU A 135 0.56 -3.35 -15.62
C GLU A 135 0.68 -4.21 -14.36
N SER A 136 1.35 -3.71 -13.31
CA SER A 136 1.57 -4.43 -12.06
C SER A 136 1.26 -3.57 -10.83
N ARG A 137 1.22 -4.22 -9.67
CA ARG A 137 1.25 -3.59 -8.35
C ARG A 137 2.48 -4.02 -7.60
N VAL A 138 3.06 -3.09 -6.85
CA VAL A 138 4.08 -3.40 -5.86
C VAL A 138 3.38 -3.53 -4.51
N ILE A 139 3.58 -4.67 -3.85
CA ILE A 139 3.03 -4.98 -2.53
C ILE A 139 4.20 -5.16 -1.58
N LEU A 140 4.30 -4.28 -0.58
CA LEU A 140 5.22 -4.46 0.55
C LEU A 140 4.39 -4.86 1.76
N VAL A 141 4.86 -5.90 2.44
CA VAL A 141 4.30 -6.36 3.71
C VAL A 141 5.33 -6.14 4.80
N ALA A 142 4.92 -5.50 5.89
CA ALA A 142 5.73 -5.35 7.08
C ALA A 142 4.91 -5.74 8.32
N GLU A 143 5.56 -6.32 9.31
CA GLU A 143 4.92 -6.82 10.53
C GLU A 143 5.60 -6.29 11.77
N ARG A 144 4.85 -6.22 12.86
CA ARG A 144 5.41 -6.05 14.20
C ARG A 144 4.60 -6.83 15.22
N TYR A 145 5.21 -7.11 16.37
CA TYR A 145 4.46 -7.57 17.55
C TYR A 145 3.73 -6.40 18.20
N VAL A 146 2.54 -6.66 18.71
CA VAL A 146 1.75 -5.76 19.54
C VAL A 146 1.68 -6.40 20.91
N GLU A 147 2.26 -5.73 21.91
CA GLU A 147 2.19 -6.13 23.31
C GLU A 147 0.78 -5.97 23.89
#